data_AF-A0A7J8F7X6-F1
#
_entry.id   AF-A0A7J8F7X6-F1
#
_cell.length_a   1.000
_cell.length_b   1.000
_cell.length_c   1.000
_cell.angle_alpha   90.00
_cell.angle_beta   90.00
_cell.angle_gamma   90.00
#
_symmetry.space_group_name_H-M   'P 1'
#
loop_
_entity.id
_entity.type
_entity.pdbx_description
1 polymer ?
#
loop_
_entity_poly.entity_id
_entity_poly.type
_entity_poly.pdbx_seq_one_letter_code
_entity_poly.pdbx_strand_id
1 'polypeptide(L)'
;MCSPTNSVQGFPFLHILLFAGVKDGESLQLFEQSSRSAHKQETHTMEAVKLVEFDLKQTLTRLMTHLFGDGLDIRWVDCYFPFTHPSFEMEINFHGEWLEVLGCGVMEQQLVNSAGAQDRIGWAFGLGLERLAMILYDIPDIRLFWSEDERFLKQFRLSDINQKVKFQPLSKYPAVINDISFWLPSENYTENDFYDLVRTIGGDLVEKVDLIDKFEHPKTRKTSHCYRITYRHMERTLSQKEVRRVHQAVQEAAVQLLAVEGRF
;
A
#
# COMPACT_ATOMS: atom_id res chain seq x y z
N MET A 1 24.56 -12.58 33.75
CA MET A 1 23.35 -13.43 33.80
C MET A 1 22.73 -13.40 32.42
N CYS A 2 22.90 -14.48 31.66
CA CYS A 2 22.34 -14.63 30.32
C CYS A 2 20.99 -15.34 30.40
N SER A 3 20.01 -14.87 29.62
CA SER A 3 18.93 -15.61 28.92
C SER A 3 17.86 -14.62 28.43
N PRO A 4 17.08 -14.93 27.38
CA PRO A 4 17.52 -15.43 26.08
C PRO A 4 16.83 -14.68 24.90
N THR A 5 17.39 -14.89 23.71
CA THR A 5 16.91 -14.52 22.39
C THR A 5 15.59 -15.23 22.01
N ASN A 6 14.59 -14.49 21.50
CA ASN A 6 13.50 -15.04 20.68
C ASN A 6 13.98 -15.07 19.22
N SER A 7 14.48 -16.20 18.71
CA SER A 7 13.73 -17.28 18.05
C SER A 7 13.10 -16.88 16.70
N VAL A 8 13.96 -16.85 15.68
CA VAL A 8 13.58 -17.30 14.32
C VAL A 8 13.29 -18.80 14.43
N GLN A 9 12.04 -19.15 14.75
CA GLN A 9 11.57 -20.53 14.78
C GLN A 9 10.60 -20.77 13.64
N GLY A 10 11.10 -21.54 12.67
CA GLY A 10 10.36 -22.18 11.60
C GLY A 10 11.30 -22.47 10.43
N PHE A 11 11.36 -23.73 9.99
CA PHE A 11 11.89 -24.17 8.68
C PHE A 11 13.32 -24.77 8.48
N PRO A 12 14.23 -25.00 9.44
CA PRO A 12 15.50 -25.68 9.11
C PRO A 12 15.32 -27.17 8.73
N PHE A 13 14.38 -27.85 9.39
CA PHE A 13 14.23 -29.31 9.25
C PHE A 13 13.52 -29.75 7.97
N LEU A 14 12.54 -28.97 7.49
CA LEU A 14 11.76 -29.32 6.30
C LEU A 14 12.58 -29.18 5.01
N HIS A 15 13.46 -28.18 4.94
CA HIS A 15 14.35 -27.95 3.80
C HIS A 15 15.34 -29.11 3.61
N ILE A 16 15.92 -29.63 4.69
CA ILE A 16 16.87 -30.76 4.62
C ILE A 16 16.20 -32.03 4.08
N LEU A 17 14.94 -32.28 4.46
CA LEU A 17 14.17 -33.44 3.97
C LEU A 17 13.73 -33.29 2.50
N LEU A 18 13.30 -32.09 2.09
CA LEU A 18 12.90 -31.80 0.70
C LEU A 18 14.06 -32.00 -0.30
N PHE A 19 15.29 -31.63 0.08
CA PHE A 19 16.46 -31.75 -0.78
C PHE A 19 17.33 -32.99 -0.49
N ALA A 20 16.90 -33.88 0.41
CA ALA A 20 17.69 -35.07 0.79
C ALA A 20 18.00 -36.00 -0.41
N GLY A 21 17.18 -35.97 -1.46
CA GLY A 21 17.37 -36.72 -2.71
C GLY A 21 18.07 -35.95 -3.84
N VAL A 22 18.42 -34.67 -3.64
CA VAL A 22 19.04 -33.83 -4.67
C VAL A 22 20.55 -33.80 -4.48
N LYS A 23 21.26 -34.60 -5.27
CA LYS A 23 22.73 -34.54 -5.39
C LYS A 23 23.08 -33.73 -6.65
N ASP A 24 23.90 -32.69 -6.48
CA ASP A 24 24.50 -31.90 -7.56
C ASP A 24 23.53 -31.26 -8.57
N GLY A 25 22.26 -31.09 -8.21
CA GLY A 25 21.22 -30.45 -9.04
C GLY A 25 20.68 -31.30 -10.19
N GLU A 26 21.26 -32.48 -10.47
CA GLU A 26 20.87 -33.34 -11.60
C GLU A 26 19.49 -34.00 -11.45
N SER A 27 18.85 -33.91 -10.27
CA SER A 27 17.52 -34.49 -10.01
C SER A 27 16.41 -33.48 -9.71
N LEU A 28 16.65 -32.17 -9.85
CA LEU A 28 15.62 -31.17 -9.58
C LEU A 28 14.64 -31.08 -10.77
N GLN A 29 13.44 -31.63 -10.59
CA GLN A 29 12.33 -31.42 -11.53
C GLN A 29 11.59 -30.14 -11.16
N LEU A 30 11.43 -29.24 -12.12
CA LEU A 30 10.68 -27.98 -11.93
C LEU A 30 9.17 -28.21 -11.97
N PHE A 31 8.75 -29.12 -12.86
CA PHE A 31 7.36 -29.32 -13.21
C PHE A 31 6.89 -30.74 -12.90
N GLU A 32 5.64 -30.84 -12.47
CA GLU A 32 4.92 -32.09 -12.27
C GLU A 32 3.44 -31.91 -12.65
N GLN A 33 2.68 -33.01 -12.66
CA GLN A 33 1.22 -32.95 -12.74
C GLN A 33 0.64 -33.38 -11.40
N SER A 34 0.06 -32.42 -10.69
CA SER A 34 -0.43 -32.61 -9.32
C SER A 34 -1.70 -31.78 -9.06
N SER A 35 -2.06 -31.57 -7.80
CA SER A 35 -3.12 -30.66 -7.39
C SER A 35 -2.57 -29.34 -6.82
N ARG A 36 -3.33 -28.26 -7.01
CA ARG A 36 -3.08 -26.98 -6.33
C ARG A 36 -3.29 -27.15 -4.82
N SER A 37 -2.40 -26.53 -4.05
CA SER A 37 -2.51 -26.44 -2.58
C SER A 37 -2.23 -25.02 -2.12
N ALA A 38 -2.32 -24.72 -0.82
CA ALA A 38 -1.92 -23.41 -0.28
C ALA A 38 -0.44 -23.07 -0.54
N HIS A 39 0.41 -24.05 -0.85
CA HIS A 39 1.85 -23.87 -0.92
C HIS A 39 2.43 -24.01 -2.33
N LYS A 40 1.65 -24.47 -3.33
CA LYS A 40 2.12 -24.62 -4.70
C LYS A 40 0.98 -24.70 -5.72
N GLN A 41 1.30 -24.36 -6.97
CA GLN A 41 0.45 -24.60 -8.14
C GLN A 41 0.49 -26.08 -8.54
N GLU A 42 -0.52 -26.50 -9.29
CA GLU A 42 -0.69 -27.87 -9.79
C GLU A 42 0.44 -28.34 -10.72
N THR A 43 1.17 -27.41 -11.35
CA THR A 43 2.21 -27.68 -12.33
C THR A 43 3.63 -27.72 -11.75
N HIS A 44 3.84 -27.26 -10.52
CA HIS A 44 5.17 -27.14 -9.92
C HIS A 44 5.42 -28.21 -8.86
N THR A 45 6.66 -28.68 -8.77
CA THR A 45 7.12 -29.49 -7.63
C THR A 45 7.23 -28.62 -6.38
N MET A 46 7.14 -29.23 -5.20
CA MET A 46 7.25 -28.47 -3.94
C MET A 46 8.67 -27.88 -3.77
N GLU A 47 9.69 -28.62 -4.19
CA GLU A 47 11.09 -28.25 -4.13
C GLU A 47 11.37 -27.00 -4.97
N ALA A 48 10.85 -26.95 -6.20
CA ALA A 48 10.99 -25.79 -7.07
C ALA A 48 10.32 -24.55 -6.47
N VAL A 49 9.08 -24.68 -5.98
CA VAL A 49 8.36 -23.55 -5.37
C VAL A 49 9.09 -23.05 -4.12
N LYS A 50 9.60 -23.94 -3.27
CA LYS A 50 10.32 -23.54 -2.06
C LYS A 50 11.66 -22.87 -2.36
N LEU A 51 12.36 -23.30 -3.40
CA LEU A 51 13.59 -22.65 -3.85
C LEU A 51 13.31 -21.22 -4.36
N VAL A 52 12.29 -21.07 -5.20
CA VAL A 52 11.88 -19.75 -5.76
C VAL A 52 11.34 -18.83 -4.66
N GLU A 53 10.52 -19.35 -3.74
CA GLU A 53 10.02 -18.60 -2.58
C GLU A 53 11.18 -18.13 -1.68
N PHE A 54 12.15 -19.01 -1.41
CA PHE A 54 13.32 -18.67 -0.60
C PHE A 54 14.17 -17.57 -1.26
N ASP A 55 14.45 -17.69 -2.56
CA ASP A 55 15.22 -16.71 -3.31
C ASP A 55 14.52 -15.34 -3.35
N LEU A 56 13.21 -15.33 -3.57
CA LEU A 56 12.36 -14.12 -3.50
C LEU A 56 12.44 -13.45 -2.13
N LYS A 57 12.13 -14.20 -1.06
CA LYS A 57 12.09 -13.65 0.31
C LYS A 57 13.46 -13.19 0.74
N GLN A 58 14.52 -13.95 0.44
CA GLN A 58 15.89 -13.57 0.75
C GLN A 58 16.31 -12.28 0.02
N THR A 59 15.99 -12.17 -1.27
CA THR A 59 16.31 -10.98 -2.08
C THR A 59 15.63 -9.74 -1.52
N LEU A 60 14.34 -9.82 -1.22
CA LEU A 60 13.57 -8.70 -0.69
C LEU A 60 13.98 -8.33 0.74
N THR A 61 14.26 -9.31 1.61
CA THR A 61 14.79 -9.03 2.95
C THR A 61 16.13 -8.31 2.85
N ARG A 62 17.05 -8.74 1.98
CA ARG A 62 18.34 -8.05 1.78
C ARG A 62 18.17 -6.64 1.23
N LEU A 63 17.23 -6.43 0.30
CA LEU A 63 16.90 -5.10 -0.21
C LEU A 63 16.43 -4.18 0.92
N MET A 64 15.50 -4.63 1.77
CA MET A 64 15.03 -3.83 2.89
C MET A 64 16.13 -3.57 3.92
N THR A 65 16.95 -4.56 4.27
CA THR A 65 18.11 -4.35 5.15
C THR A 65 19.08 -3.35 4.55
N HIS A 66 19.30 -3.35 3.24
CA HIS A 66 20.16 -2.38 2.58
C HIS A 66 19.60 -0.95 2.67
N LEU A 67 18.29 -0.77 2.45
CA LEU A 67 17.64 0.54 2.48
C LEU A 67 17.52 1.11 3.90
N PHE A 68 17.02 0.32 4.85
CA PHE A 68 16.69 0.78 6.21
C PHE A 68 17.83 0.59 7.21
N GLY A 69 18.77 -0.33 6.92
CA GLY A 69 19.77 -0.82 7.87
C GLY A 69 19.27 -1.99 8.69
N ASP A 70 20.10 -2.41 9.65
CA ASP A 70 19.76 -3.48 10.59
C ASP A 70 18.71 -3.03 11.62
N GLY A 71 17.90 -3.98 12.11
CA GLY A 71 16.90 -3.73 13.16
C GLY A 71 15.50 -3.33 12.67
N LEU A 72 15.24 -3.44 11.37
CA LEU A 72 13.90 -3.30 10.82
C LEU A 72 13.03 -4.52 11.15
N ASP A 73 11.92 -4.31 11.83
CA ASP A 73 10.93 -5.36 12.09
C ASP A 73 10.07 -5.59 10.84
N ILE A 74 10.27 -6.73 10.19
CA ILE A 74 9.51 -7.15 9.01
C ILE A 74 8.73 -8.43 9.29
N ARG A 75 7.57 -8.59 8.63
CA ARG A 75 6.86 -9.87 8.60
C ARG A 75 6.31 -10.16 7.20
N TRP A 76 6.15 -11.44 6.91
CA TRP A 76 5.51 -11.95 5.71
C TRP A 76 4.08 -12.36 6.03
N VAL A 77 3.12 -11.88 5.24
CA VAL A 77 1.70 -12.21 5.39
C VAL A 77 1.26 -12.96 4.13
N ASP A 78 0.64 -14.13 4.30
CA ASP A 78 0.07 -14.86 3.17
C ASP A 78 -1.13 -14.08 2.61
N CYS A 79 -1.15 -13.88 1.29
CA CYS A 79 -2.23 -13.16 0.61
C CYS A 79 -2.60 -13.84 -0.71
N TYR A 80 -3.43 -13.19 -1.52
CA TYR A 80 -3.85 -13.70 -2.83
C TYR A 80 -3.73 -12.64 -3.90
N PHE A 81 -3.06 -12.99 -5.00
CA PHE A 81 -3.08 -12.25 -6.25
C PHE A 81 -3.44 -13.20 -7.41
N PRO A 82 -4.22 -12.77 -8.41
CA PRO A 82 -4.60 -13.63 -9.54
C PRO A 82 -3.45 -14.10 -10.42
N PHE A 83 -2.26 -13.48 -10.30
CA PHE A 83 -1.09 -13.70 -11.16
C PHE A 83 0.10 -14.31 -10.42
N THR A 84 -0.02 -14.61 -9.12
CA THR A 84 1.00 -15.31 -8.34
C THR A 84 0.38 -16.31 -7.36
N HIS A 85 1.01 -17.46 -7.18
CA HIS A 85 0.64 -18.46 -6.18
C HIS A 85 1.83 -19.40 -5.82
N PRO A 86 2.21 -19.54 -4.54
CA PRO A 86 1.72 -18.77 -3.39
C PRO A 86 2.11 -17.29 -3.45
N SER A 87 1.35 -16.45 -2.74
CA SER A 87 1.52 -15.00 -2.70
C SER A 87 1.75 -14.50 -1.28
N PHE A 88 2.54 -13.43 -1.15
CA PHE A 88 2.92 -12.83 0.11
C PHE A 88 2.94 -11.31 0.03
N GLU A 89 2.56 -10.67 1.13
CA GLU A 89 2.85 -9.28 1.40
C GLU A 89 4.01 -9.18 2.39
N MET A 90 4.87 -8.18 2.22
CA MET A 90 5.83 -7.79 3.25
C MET A 90 5.31 -6.56 3.97
N GLU A 91 5.23 -6.65 5.29
CA GLU A 91 4.88 -5.53 6.14
C GLU A 91 6.08 -5.12 7.01
N ILE A 92 6.21 -3.82 7.23
CA ILE A 92 7.21 -3.20 8.10
C ILE A 92 6.51 -2.64 9.33
N ASN A 93 7.04 -2.88 10.54
CA ASN A 93 6.58 -2.17 11.73
C ASN A 93 7.15 -0.75 11.73
N PHE A 94 6.27 0.24 11.64
CA PHE A 94 6.62 1.64 11.67
C PHE A 94 5.73 2.35 12.71
N HIS A 95 6.37 2.95 13.71
CA HIS A 95 5.68 3.62 14.82
C HIS A 95 4.62 2.75 15.55
N GLY A 96 4.85 1.43 15.63
CA GLY A 96 3.96 0.49 16.30
C GLY A 96 2.84 -0.06 15.41
N GLU A 97 2.74 0.41 14.16
CA GLU A 97 1.77 -0.09 13.19
C GLU A 97 2.46 -0.95 12.12
N TRP A 98 1.81 -2.02 11.67
CA TRP A 98 2.30 -2.84 10.57
C TRP A 98 1.76 -2.28 9.25
N LEU A 99 2.68 -1.88 8.37
CA LEU A 99 2.35 -1.29 7.08
C LEU A 99 2.87 -2.19 5.96
N GLU A 100 1.97 -2.69 5.13
CA GLU A 100 2.28 -3.39 3.87
C GLU A 100 3.09 -2.48 2.95
N VAL A 101 4.24 -2.93 2.44
CA VAL A 101 5.08 -2.12 1.52
C VAL A 101 5.26 -2.74 0.13
N LEU A 102 4.97 -4.02 -0.01
CA LEU A 102 4.99 -4.73 -1.29
C LEU A 102 4.10 -5.97 -1.24
N GLY A 103 3.63 -6.37 -2.42
CA GLY A 103 3.06 -7.69 -2.71
C GLY A 103 3.99 -8.47 -3.65
N CYS A 104 4.07 -9.79 -3.47
CA CYS A 104 4.95 -10.64 -4.26
C CYS A 104 4.46 -12.10 -4.29
N GLY A 105 5.10 -12.93 -5.11
CA GLY A 105 4.84 -14.36 -5.11
C GLY A 105 5.48 -15.11 -6.27
N VAL A 106 5.25 -16.41 -6.32
CA VAL A 106 5.65 -17.25 -7.45
C VAL A 106 4.65 -17.04 -8.58
N MET A 107 5.12 -16.66 -9.78
CA MET A 107 4.24 -16.32 -10.90
C MET A 107 3.35 -17.50 -11.30
N GLU A 108 2.08 -17.21 -11.63
CA GLU A 108 1.15 -18.21 -12.17
C GLU A 108 1.70 -18.79 -13.48
N GLN A 109 1.83 -20.12 -13.55
CA GLN A 109 2.53 -20.78 -14.66
C GLN A 109 1.78 -20.58 -15.98
N GLN A 110 0.46 -20.43 -15.96
CA GLN A 110 -0.32 -20.10 -17.15
C GLN A 110 0.11 -18.76 -17.77
N LEU A 111 0.42 -17.76 -16.95
CA LEU A 111 0.91 -16.45 -17.39
C LEU A 111 2.32 -16.56 -17.98
N VAL A 112 3.20 -17.32 -17.33
CA VAL A 112 4.57 -17.55 -17.80
C VAL A 112 4.58 -18.30 -19.14
N ASN A 113 3.72 -19.32 -19.27
CA ASN A 113 3.56 -20.11 -20.48
C ASN A 113 3.02 -19.26 -21.65
N SER A 114 2.04 -18.38 -21.40
CA SER A 114 1.46 -17.55 -22.46
C SER A 114 2.45 -16.51 -23.01
N ALA A 115 3.47 -16.15 -22.23
CA ALA A 115 4.59 -15.31 -22.66
C ALA A 115 5.70 -16.09 -23.41
N GLY A 116 5.57 -17.41 -23.59
CA GLY A 116 6.53 -18.24 -24.32
C GLY A 116 7.73 -18.72 -23.49
N ALA A 117 7.63 -18.66 -22.16
CA ALA A 117 8.68 -19.08 -21.22
C ALA A 117 8.32 -20.38 -20.48
N GLN A 118 7.73 -21.34 -21.19
CA GLN A 118 7.18 -22.57 -20.60
C GLN A 118 8.18 -23.47 -19.87
N ASP A 119 9.48 -23.31 -20.11
CA ASP A 119 10.57 -24.01 -19.43
C ASP A 119 11.06 -23.28 -18.17
N ARG A 120 10.36 -22.23 -17.73
CA ARG A 120 10.75 -21.36 -16.61
C ARG A 120 9.72 -21.34 -15.49
N ILE A 121 10.22 -21.19 -14.28
CA ILE A 121 9.50 -20.75 -13.09
C ILE A 121 10.12 -19.43 -12.63
N GLY A 122 9.31 -18.51 -12.12
CA GLY A 122 9.78 -17.19 -11.71
C GLY A 122 9.00 -16.64 -10.53
N TRP A 123 9.58 -15.64 -9.88
CA TRP A 123 8.91 -14.82 -8.89
C TRP A 123 8.72 -13.40 -9.42
N ALA A 124 7.74 -12.69 -8.88
CA ALA A 124 7.52 -11.27 -9.13
C ALA A 124 7.20 -10.55 -7.83
N PHE A 125 7.52 -9.25 -7.77
CA PHE A 125 7.11 -8.37 -6.68
C PHE A 125 6.77 -6.98 -7.22
N GLY A 126 5.85 -6.29 -6.54
CA GLY A 126 5.49 -4.90 -6.79
C GLY A 126 5.63 -4.10 -5.50
N LEU A 127 6.39 -3.01 -5.56
CA LEU A 127 6.71 -2.18 -4.40
C LEU A 127 6.03 -0.81 -4.49
N GLY A 128 5.43 -0.36 -3.38
CA GLY A 128 4.87 0.98 -3.28
C GLY A 128 5.96 2.00 -2.96
N LEU A 129 6.48 2.69 -3.97
CA LEU A 129 7.60 3.64 -3.82
C LEU A 129 7.30 4.74 -2.80
N GLU A 130 6.11 5.34 -2.87
CA GLU A 130 5.70 6.42 -1.97
C GLU A 130 5.62 5.94 -0.53
N ARG A 131 5.03 4.76 -0.30
CA ARG A 131 4.92 4.19 1.05
C ARG A 131 6.29 3.84 1.62
N LEU A 132 7.16 3.25 0.80
CA LEU A 132 8.52 2.92 1.21
C LEU A 132 9.32 4.20 1.54
N ALA A 133 9.23 5.23 0.70
CA ALA A 133 9.89 6.51 0.92
C ALA A 133 9.35 7.24 2.16
N MET A 134 8.04 7.18 2.42
CA MET A 134 7.45 7.75 3.63
C MET A 134 8.01 7.13 4.91
N ILE A 135 8.17 5.81 4.94
CA ILE A 135 8.77 5.10 6.09
C ILE A 135 10.28 5.38 6.17
N LEU A 136 10.99 5.28 5.05
CA LEU A 136 12.45 5.41 5.01
C LEU A 136 12.89 6.82 5.46
N TYR A 137 12.23 7.84 4.92
CA TYR A 137 12.61 9.23 5.12
C TYR A 137 11.78 9.95 6.19
N ASP A 138 10.80 9.31 6.84
CA ASP A 138 9.82 9.93 7.75
C ASP A 138 9.01 11.07 7.09
N ILE A 139 8.59 10.87 5.84
CA ILE A 139 7.73 11.84 5.14
C ILE A 139 6.28 11.66 5.62
N PRO A 140 5.64 12.70 6.20
CA PRO A 140 4.37 12.55 6.91
C PRO A 140 3.13 12.57 6.01
N ASP A 141 3.27 12.99 4.75
CA ASP A 141 2.15 13.19 3.82
C ASP A 141 2.60 12.94 2.38
N ILE A 142 1.85 12.09 1.67
CA ILE A 142 2.13 11.71 0.28
C ILE A 142 2.07 12.91 -0.68
N ARG A 143 1.31 13.96 -0.37
CA ARG A 143 1.22 15.17 -1.20
C ARG A 143 2.55 15.91 -1.31
N LEU A 144 3.47 15.70 -0.37
CA LEU A 144 4.80 16.32 -0.44
C LEU A 144 5.62 15.85 -1.66
N PHE A 145 5.37 14.64 -2.19
CA PHE A 145 6.03 14.17 -3.41
C PHE A 145 5.66 15.00 -4.66
N TRP A 146 4.55 15.74 -4.60
CA TRP A 146 4.05 16.58 -5.68
C TRP A 146 4.27 18.08 -5.43
N SER A 147 4.92 18.43 -4.31
CA SER A 147 5.20 19.82 -3.94
C SER A 147 6.42 20.35 -4.70
N GLU A 148 6.31 21.59 -5.19
CA GLU A 148 7.42 22.34 -5.78
C GLU A 148 8.21 23.15 -4.73
N ASP A 149 7.92 22.95 -3.43
CA ASP A 149 8.56 23.68 -2.35
C ASP A 149 10.03 23.26 -2.19
N GLU A 150 10.92 24.20 -2.49
CA GLU A 150 12.37 24.03 -2.34
C GLU A 150 12.79 23.64 -0.90
N ARG A 151 11.98 23.94 0.13
CA ARG A 151 12.24 23.48 1.51
C ARG A 151 12.14 21.97 1.64
N PHE A 152 11.30 21.31 0.85
CA PHE A 152 11.21 19.85 0.74
C PHE A 152 12.27 19.33 -0.24
N LEU A 153 12.26 19.81 -1.48
CA LEU A 153 13.07 19.25 -2.58
C LEU A 153 14.58 19.27 -2.29
N LYS A 154 15.10 20.33 -1.68
CA LYS A 154 16.55 20.45 -1.41
C LYS A 154 17.07 19.41 -0.40
N GLN A 155 16.21 18.82 0.43
CA GLN A 155 16.63 17.82 1.41
C GLN A 155 17.04 16.50 0.76
N PHE A 156 16.63 16.27 -0.50
CA PHE A 156 16.92 15.07 -1.27
C PHE A 156 17.91 15.32 -2.44
N ARG A 157 18.48 16.53 -2.54
CA ARG A 157 19.58 16.82 -3.46
C ARG A 157 20.90 16.37 -2.83
N LEU A 158 21.22 15.09 -2.97
CA LEU A 158 22.37 14.44 -2.35
C LEU A 158 23.48 14.20 -3.38
N SER A 159 24.73 14.15 -2.91
CA SER A 159 25.88 13.77 -3.74
C SER A 159 26.03 12.25 -3.90
N ASP A 160 25.51 11.48 -2.94
CA ASP A 160 25.50 10.01 -2.95
C ASP A 160 24.07 9.51 -2.69
N ILE A 161 23.59 8.59 -3.53
CA ILE A 161 22.26 7.98 -3.41
C ILE A 161 22.11 7.14 -2.15
N ASN A 162 23.21 6.66 -1.56
CA ASN A 162 23.24 5.86 -0.33
C ASN A 162 23.32 6.73 0.93
N GLN A 163 23.41 8.05 0.78
CA GLN A 163 23.44 8.95 1.92
C GLN A 163 22.11 8.83 2.69
N LYS A 164 22.19 8.45 3.97
CA LYS A 164 21.02 8.37 4.84
C LYS A 164 20.44 9.77 5.07
N VAL A 165 19.18 9.95 4.70
CA VAL A 165 18.42 11.18 4.91
C VAL A 165 17.25 10.90 5.83
N LYS A 166 16.96 11.83 6.72
CA LYS A 166 15.69 11.90 7.44
C LYS A 166 15.08 13.26 7.17
N PHE A 167 13.89 13.25 6.58
CA PHE A 167 13.15 14.45 6.27
C PHE A 167 12.94 15.26 7.55
N GLN A 168 13.26 16.55 7.48
CA GLN A 168 12.96 17.51 8.53
C GLN A 168 11.58 18.11 8.24
N PRO A 169 10.56 17.82 9.08
CA PRO A 169 9.22 18.30 8.87
C PRO A 169 9.16 19.82 8.78
N LEU A 170 8.39 20.31 7.80
CA LEU A 170 8.06 21.72 7.70
C LEU A 170 7.04 22.09 8.78
N SER A 171 7.04 23.35 9.21
CA SER A 171 6.04 23.85 10.18
C SER A 171 4.64 23.58 9.66
N LYS A 172 3.83 22.86 10.45
CA LYS A 172 2.43 22.58 10.09
C LYS A 172 1.62 23.88 10.10
N TYR A 173 0.92 24.14 9.01
CA TYR A 173 -0.04 25.24 8.94
C TYR A 173 -1.37 24.83 9.60
N PRO A 174 -2.12 25.78 10.19
CA PRO A 174 -3.40 25.44 10.82
C PRO A 174 -4.39 24.91 9.79
N ALA A 175 -5.16 23.89 10.17
CA ALA A 175 -6.23 23.36 9.33
C ALA A 175 -7.52 24.18 9.49
N VAL A 176 -8.32 24.19 8.44
CA VAL A 176 -9.72 24.62 8.46
C VAL A 176 -10.59 23.41 8.21
N ILE A 177 -11.61 23.20 9.04
CA ILE A 177 -12.45 22.00 9.00
C ILE A 177 -13.88 22.43 8.69
N ASN A 178 -14.49 21.84 7.67
CA ASN A 178 -15.89 22.04 7.34
C ASN A 178 -16.57 20.69 7.11
N ASP A 179 -17.79 20.57 7.60
CA ASP A 179 -18.64 19.40 7.39
C ASP A 179 -19.62 19.69 6.23
N ILE A 180 -19.91 18.67 5.43
CA ILE A 180 -20.88 18.71 4.33
C ILE A 180 -21.81 17.52 4.46
N SER A 181 -23.11 17.79 4.43
CA SER A 181 -24.16 16.77 4.50
C SER A 181 -25.06 16.85 3.28
N PHE A 182 -25.48 15.70 2.78
CA PHE A 182 -26.46 15.59 1.70
C PHE A 182 -27.21 14.27 1.77
N TRP A 183 -28.36 14.21 1.10
CA TRP A 183 -29.08 12.97 0.84
C TRP A 183 -28.54 12.33 -0.44
N LEU A 184 -28.34 11.02 -0.38
CA LEU A 184 -27.87 10.23 -1.52
C LEU A 184 -28.95 10.14 -2.60
N PRO A 185 -28.56 10.01 -3.88
CA PRO A 185 -29.48 9.65 -4.95
C PRO A 185 -30.07 8.25 -4.69
N SER A 186 -31.22 7.96 -5.30
CA SER A 186 -31.93 6.69 -5.11
C SER A 186 -31.13 5.46 -5.55
N GLU A 187 -30.24 5.61 -6.54
CA GLU A 187 -29.35 4.57 -7.06
C GLU A 187 -28.00 5.20 -7.47
N ASN A 188 -26.94 4.38 -7.55
CA ASN A 188 -25.63 4.71 -8.15
C ASN A 188 -24.74 5.73 -7.40
N TYR A 189 -24.65 5.66 -6.07
CA TYR A 189 -23.66 6.41 -5.30
C TYR A 189 -22.63 5.49 -4.66
N THR A 190 -21.35 5.82 -4.81
CA THR A 190 -20.26 5.27 -4.02
C THR A 190 -19.52 6.38 -3.28
N GLU A 191 -18.91 6.06 -2.14
CA GLU A 191 -18.14 7.06 -1.38
C GLU A 191 -16.94 7.61 -2.19
N ASN A 192 -16.37 6.78 -3.06
CA ASN A 192 -15.25 7.15 -3.93
C ASN A 192 -15.63 8.25 -4.92
N ASP A 193 -16.85 8.27 -5.43
CA ASP A 193 -17.31 9.32 -6.34
C ASP A 193 -17.21 10.70 -5.68
N PHE A 194 -17.54 10.77 -4.38
CA PHE A 194 -17.41 12.00 -3.61
C PHE A 194 -15.95 12.31 -3.25
N TYR A 195 -15.12 11.30 -2.93
CA TYR A 195 -13.69 11.52 -2.71
C TYR A 195 -13.01 12.09 -3.96
N ASP A 196 -13.33 11.56 -5.14
CA ASP A 196 -12.80 12.01 -6.43
C ASP A 196 -13.29 13.42 -6.79
N LEU A 197 -14.56 13.72 -6.53
CA LEU A 197 -15.12 15.07 -6.70
C LEU A 197 -14.37 16.08 -5.82
N VAL A 198 -14.19 15.76 -4.53
CA VAL A 198 -13.49 16.64 -3.59
C VAL A 198 -12.02 16.83 -4.01
N ARG A 199 -11.34 15.77 -4.49
CA ARG A 199 -9.99 15.87 -5.04
C ARG A 199 -9.91 16.72 -6.29
N THR A 200 -10.89 16.58 -7.20
CA THR A 200 -10.95 17.36 -8.44
C THR A 200 -11.09 18.86 -8.19
N ILE A 201 -11.90 19.25 -7.19
CA ILE A 201 -12.20 20.66 -6.91
C ILE A 201 -11.21 21.26 -5.90
N GLY A 202 -10.90 20.51 -4.84
CA GLY A 202 -10.06 20.96 -3.75
C GLY A 202 -8.56 20.74 -3.98
N GLY A 203 -8.18 19.78 -4.84
CA GLY A 203 -6.79 19.44 -5.12
C GLY A 203 -5.98 19.21 -3.84
N ASP A 204 -4.79 19.81 -3.78
CA ASP A 204 -3.87 19.69 -2.65
C ASP A 204 -4.27 20.51 -1.42
N LEU A 205 -5.33 21.32 -1.49
CA LEU A 205 -5.89 22.01 -0.32
C LEU A 205 -6.54 21.04 0.66
N VAL A 206 -7.02 19.89 0.16
CA VAL A 206 -7.70 18.86 0.95
C VAL A 206 -6.67 17.88 1.49
N GLU A 207 -6.54 17.85 2.82
CA GLU A 207 -5.70 16.90 3.53
C GLU A 207 -6.41 15.56 3.69
N LYS A 208 -7.68 15.61 4.10
CA LYS A 208 -8.46 14.41 4.42
C LYS A 208 -9.96 14.65 4.24
N VAL A 209 -10.66 13.59 3.84
CA VAL A 209 -12.12 13.51 3.85
C VAL A 209 -12.51 12.29 4.67
N ASP A 210 -13.34 12.49 5.69
CA ASP A 210 -13.84 11.43 6.57
C ASP A 210 -15.36 11.38 6.51
N LEU A 211 -15.93 10.20 6.31
CA LEU A 211 -17.35 9.97 6.51
C LEU A 211 -17.64 9.83 8.01
N ILE A 212 -18.27 10.83 8.60
CA ILE A 212 -18.44 10.94 10.05
C ILE A 212 -19.85 10.54 10.54
N ASP A 213 -20.84 10.54 9.66
CA ASP A 213 -22.21 10.10 10.00
C ASP A 213 -22.95 9.51 8.79
N LYS A 214 -23.78 8.50 9.06
CA LYS A 214 -24.73 7.90 8.11
C LYS A 214 -26.10 7.80 8.78
N PHE A 215 -27.11 8.41 8.17
CA PHE A 215 -28.46 8.45 8.72
C PHE A 215 -29.51 8.07 7.67
N GLU A 216 -30.41 7.15 8.00
CA GLU A 216 -31.56 6.82 7.15
C GLU A 216 -32.84 7.46 7.71
N HIS A 217 -33.54 8.24 6.89
CA HIS A 217 -34.76 8.92 7.33
C HIS A 217 -35.96 7.96 7.35
N PRO A 218 -36.68 7.82 8.48
CA PRO A 218 -37.64 6.72 8.69
C PRO A 218 -38.87 6.76 7.76
N LYS A 219 -39.26 7.96 7.29
CA LYS A 219 -40.46 8.11 6.44
C LYS A 219 -40.16 8.07 4.94
N THR A 220 -39.00 8.59 4.54
CA THR A 220 -38.63 8.72 3.12
C THR A 220 -37.68 7.63 2.67
N ARG A 221 -37.10 6.87 3.62
CA ARG A 221 -36.06 5.85 3.40
C ARG A 221 -34.84 6.39 2.64
N LYS A 222 -34.67 7.72 2.62
CA LYS A 222 -33.49 8.38 2.07
C LYS A 222 -32.33 8.23 3.04
N THR A 223 -31.15 7.93 2.50
CA THR A 223 -29.90 7.90 3.25
C THR A 223 -29.21 9.25 3.15
N SER A 224 -28.72 9.78 4.27
CA SER A 224 -27.89 10.98 4.35
C SER A 224 -26.49 10.58 4.79
N HIS A 225 -25.49 11.14 4.12
CA HIS A 225 -24.10 11.08 4.56
C HIS A 225 -23.66 12.46 5.05
N CYS A 226 -22.83 12.48 6.09
CA CYS A 226 -22.10 13.67 6.53
C CYS A 226 -20.59 13.40 6.44
N TYR A 227 -19.91 14.20 5.64
CA TYR A 227 -18.46 14.14 5.49
C TYR A 227 -17.81 15.33 6.18
N ARG A 228 -16.69 15.08 6.86
CA ARG A 228 -15.78 16.10 7.37
C ARG A 228 -14.62 16.27 6.42
N ILE A 229 -14.44 17.48 5.90
CA ILE A 229 -13.31 17.82 5.03
C ILE A 229 -12.32 18.67 5.81
N THR A 230 -11.08 18.16 5.92
CA THR A 230 -9.96 18.89 6.54
C THR A 230 -9.15 19.56 5.44
N TYR A 231 -9.13 20.89 5.44
CA TYR A 231 -8.35 21.70 4.52
C TYR A 231 -7.05 22.15 5.19
N ARG A 232 -5.91 21.76 4.62
CA ARG A 232 -4.58 22.21 5.03
C ARG A 232 -3.63 22.11 3.83
N HIS A 233 -3.01 23.24 3.49
CA HIS A 233 -1.96 23.29 2.48
C HIS A 233 -0.59 23.02 3.11
N MET A 234 0.27 22.31 2.39
CA MET A 234 1.59 21.92 2.91
C MET A 234 2.58 23.09 2.99
N GLU A 235 2.35 24.15 2.21
CA GLU A 235 3.32 25.23 2.02
C GLU A 235 2.87 26.60 2.57
N ARG A 236 1.60 26.77 2.98
CA ARG A 236 1.06 28.05 3.48
C ARG A 236 -0.19 27.89 4.34
N THR A 237 -0.51 28.93 5.12
CA THR A 237 -1.80 29.02 5.83
C THR A 237 -2.95 29.26 4.86
N LEU A 238 -4.07 28.58 5.10
CA LEU A 238 -5.32 28.81 4.40
C LEU A 238 -6.18 29.85 5.15
N SER A 239 -6.72 30.80 4.39
CA SER A 239 -7.71 31.76 4.85
C SER A 239 -9.11 31.13 4.87
N GLN A 240 -9.93 31.56 5.82
CA GLN A 240 -11.34 31.12 5.89
C GLN A 240 -12.12 31.45 4.60
N LYS A 241 -11.78 32.57 3.94
CA LYS A 241 -12.44 33.01 2.72
C LYS A 241 -12.14 32.11 1.52
N GLU A 242 -10.90 31.67 1.36
CA GLU A 242 -10.55 30.77 0.24
C GLU A 242 -11.16 29.39 0.45
N VAL A 243 -11.10 28.84 1.67
CA VAL A 243 -11.67 27.53 1.99
C VAL A 243 -13.19 27.54 1.78
N ARG A 244 -13.88 28.61 2.16
CA ARG A 244 -15.32 28.75 1.92
C ARG A 244 -15.68 28.69 0.43
N ARG A 245 -14.89 29.33 -0.44
CA ARG A 245 -15.13 29.31 -1.89
C ARG A 245 -14.98 27.90 -2.46
N VAL A 246 -13.92 27.20 -2.07
CA VAL A 246 -13.68 25.81 -2.50
C VAL A 246 -14.78 24.89 -1.96
N HIS A 247 -15.15 25.03 -0.69
CA HIS A 247 -16.20 24.22 -0.07
C HIS A 247 -17.56 24.43 -0.73
N GLN A 248 -17.90 25.67 -1.09
CA GLN A 248 -19.12 25.97 -1.83
C GLN A 248 -19.09 25.36 -3.23
N ALA A 249 -17.96 25.42 -3.94
CA ALA A 249 -17.80 24.76 -5.23
C ALA A 249 -17.98 23.23 -5.13
N VAL A 250 -17.48 22.61 -4.05
CA VAL A 250 -17.72 21.19 -3.75
C VAL A 250 -19.21 20.90 -3.55
N GLN A 251 -19.92 21.73 -2.77
CA GLN A 251 -21.35 21.58 -2.55
C GLN A 251 -22.15 21.67 -3.86
N GLU A 252 -21.86 22.69 -4.67
CA GLU A 252 -22.53 22.92 -5.97
C GLU A 252 -22.27 21.76 -6.94
N ALA A 253 -21.01 21.32 -7.05
CA ALA A 253 -20.64 20.22 -7.93
C ALA A 253 -21.17 18.87 -7.46
N ALA A 254 -21.29 18.63 -6.15
CA ALA A 254 -21.89 17.41 -5.63
C ALA A 254 -23.35 17.30 -6.09
N VAL A 255 -24.11 18.39 -6.02
CA VAL A 255 -25.50 18.43 -6.49
C VAL A 255 -25.56 18.22 -8.01
N GLN A 256 -24.67 18.85 -8.78
CA GLN A 256 -24.70 18.79 -10.24
C GLN A 256 -24.22 17.46 -10.82
N LEU A 257 -23.13 16.89 -10.27
CA LEU A 257 -22.43 15.75 -10.85
C LEU A 257 -22.78 14.43 -10.19
N LEU A 258 -23.05 14.44 -8.88
CA LEU A 258 -23.42 13.24 -8.12
C LEU A 258 -24.94 13.16 -7.85
N ALA A 259 -25.71 14.13 -8.35
CA ALA A 259 -27.16 14.22 -8.19
C ALA A 259 -27.65 14.09 -6.73
N VAL A 260 -26.82 14.54 -5.77
CA VAL A 260 -27.18 14.55 -4.35
C VAL A 260 -28.12 15.71 -4.03
N GLU A 261 -28.92 15.56 -2.96
CA GLU A 261 -29.78 16.64 -2.46
C GLU A 261 -29.13 17.27 -1.21
N GLY A 262 -28.74 18.54 -1.32
CA GLY A 262 -28.02 19.25 -0.27
C GLY A 262 -28.74 19.30 1.08
N ARG A 263 -27.99 19.07 2.16
CA ARG A 263 -28.43 19.15 3.56
C ARG A 263 -27.39 19.91 4.39
N PHE A 264 -26.86 20.99 3.85
CA PHE A 264 -25.83 21.84 4.45
C PHE A 264 -26.44 22.99 5.25
#